data_AF-A0A933IXF3-F1
#
_entry.id   AF-A0A933IXF3-F1
#
_cell.length_a   1.000
_cell.length_b   1.000
_cell.length_c   1.000
_cell.angle_alpha   90.00
_cell.angle_beta   90.00
_cell.angle_gamma   90.00
#
_symmetry.space_group_name_H-M   'P 1'
#
loop_
_entity.id
_entity.type
_entity.pdbx_description
1 polymer ?
#
loop_
_entity_poly.entity_id
_entity_poly.type
_entity_poly.pdbx_seq_one_letter_code
_entity_poly.pdbx_strand_id
1 'polypeptide(L)' 'MNLLVINLDKAIFSKNSLSLERLKEYSRLADKIFVIVWTMGKERPIIYNDKLFIYPTNSHCRLFYYFASLNIAGKILK' A
#
# COMPACT_ATOMS: atom_id res chain seq x y z
N MET A 1 9.04 -14.02 -5.73
CA MET A 1 8.25 -13.17 -6.64
C MET A 1 7.96 -11.82 -5.99
N ASN A 2 8.09 -10.71 -6.74
CA ASN A 2 7.71 -9.37 -6.30
C ASN A 2 6.29 -9.04 -6.78
N LEU A 3 5.48 -8.45 -5.90
CA LEU A 3 4.08 -8.11 -6.18
C LEU A 3 3.84 -6.62 -5.98
N LEU A 4 3.15 -5.99 -6.93
CA LEU A 4 2.62 -4.62 -6.79
C LEU A 4 1.10 -4.67 -6.85
N VAL A 5 0.45 -4.16 -5.81
CA VAL A 5 -1.01 -4.17 -5.64
C VAL A 5 -1.50 -2.74 -5.48
N ILE A 6 -2.51 -2.35 -6.26
CA ILE A 6 -3.24 -1.10 -6.04
C ILE A 6 -4.54 -1.45 -5.31
N ASN A 7 -4.75 -0.85 -4.15
CA ASN A 7 -5.89 -1.12 -3.29
C ASN A 7 -6.64 0.18 -2.96
N LEU A 8 -7.96 0.08 -2.79
CA LEU A 8 -8.83 1.21 -2.42
C LEU A 8 -9.28 1.12 -0.95
N ASP A 9 -9.00 0.01 -0.27
CA ASP A 9 -9.37 -0.19 1.12
C ASP A 9 -8.44 0.57 2.08
N LYS A 10 -8.82 1.81 2.37
CA LYS A 10 -8.14 2.67 3.36
C LYS A 10 -8.19 2.11 4.79
N ALA A 11 -9.08 1.15 5.09
CA ALA A 11 -9.18 0.58 6.43
C ALA A 11 -7.93 -0.26 6.80
N ILE A 12 -7.03 -0.52 5.86
CA ILE A 12 -5.68 -1.06 6.12
C ILE A 12 -4.90 -0.24 7.16
N PHE A 13 -5.09 1.08 7.22
CA PHE A 13 -4.40 1.94 8.18
C PHE A 13 -5.09 2.01 9.56
N SER A 14 -6.29 1.44 9.69
CA SER A 14 -6.99 1.39 10.97
C SER A 14 -6.34 0.39 11.93
N LYS A 15 -6.44 0.68 13.24
CA LYS A 15 -6.05 -0.26 14.29
C LYS A 15 -6.81 -1.59 14.12
N ASN A 16 -6.11 -2.72 14.17
CA ASN A 16 -6.65 -4.07 14.03
C ASN A 16 -7.32 -4.36 12.67
N SER A 17 -6.80 -3.80 11.59
CA SER A 17 -7.31 -4.07 10.24
C SER A 17 -7.15 -5.53 9.84
N LEU A 18 -8.28 -6.22 9.59
CA LEU A 18 -8.28 -7.59 9.05
C LEU A 18 -7.59 -7.67 7.68
N SER A 19 -7.74 -6.62 6.85
CA SER A 19 -7.07 -6.54 5.55
C SER A 19 -5.55 -6.48 5.70
N LEU A 20 -5.05 -5.76 6.71
CA LEU A 20 -3.61 -5.72 7.02
C LEU A 20 -3.10 -7.08 7.48
N GLU A 21 -3.83 -7.77 8.37
CA GLU A 21 -3.41 -9.10 8.85
C GLU A 21 -3.32 -10.11 7.70
N ARG A 22 -4.27 -10.12 6.76
CA ARG A 22 -4.20 -10.95 5.55
C ARG A 22 -2.99 -10.61 4.67
N LEU A 23 -2.67 -9.32 4.50
CA LEU A 23 -1.49 -8.92 3.74
C LEU A 23 -0.18 -9.39 4.41
N LYS A 24 -0.12 -9.38 5.74
CA LYS A 24 1.02 -9.94 6.48
C LYS A 24 1.13 -11.44 6.25
N GLU A 25 0.02 -12.17 6.22
CA GLU A 25 0.02 -13.60 5.88
C GLU A 25 0.52 -13.83 4.46
N TYR A 26 0.01 -13.08 3.47
CA TYR A 26 0.45 -13.18 2.08
C TYR A 26 1.92 -12.83 1.87
N SER A 27 2.47 -11.90 2.67
CA SER A 27 3.91 -11.57 2.61
C SER A 27 4.83 -12.74 2.96
N ARG A 28 4.30 -13.81 3.58
CA ARG A 28 5.07 -15.05 3.82
C ARG A 28 5.28 -15.85 2.54
N LEU A 29 4.42 -15.67 1.53
CA LEU A 29 4.41 -16.41 0.27
C LEU A 29 5.12 -15.68 -0.88
N ALA A 30 5.50 -14.42 -0.68
CA ALA A 30 6.18 -13.59 -1.66
C ALA A 30 7.53 -13.09 -1.13
N ASP A 31 8.40 -12.64 -2.03
CA ASP A 31 9.68 -12.04 -1.63
C ASP A 31 9.43 -10.63 -1.11
N LYS A 32 8.73 -9.83 -1.91
CA LYS A 32 8.27 -8.49 -1.57
C LYS A 32 6.87 -8.22 -2.09
N ILE A 33 6.06 -7.57 -1.26
CA ILE A 33 4.73 -7.09 -1.59
C ILE A 33 4.72 -5.58 -1.38
N PHE A 34 4.38 -4.86 -2.44
CA PHE A 34 4.18 -3.43 -2.45
C PHE A 34 2.70 -3.16 -2.65
N VAL A 35 2.05 -2.53 -1.68
CA VAL A 35 0.64 -2.19 -1.72
C VAL A 35 0.50 -0.68 -1.73
N ILE A 36 -0.06 -0.13 -2.79
CA ILE A 36 -0.40 1.28 -2.87
C ILE A 36 -1.87 1.41 -2.53
N VAL A 37 -2.18 2.11 -1.44
CA VAL A 37 -3.54 2.24 -0.93
C VAL A 37 -4.02 3.67 -1.13
N TRP A 38 -5.17 3.83 -1.79
CA TRP A 38 -5.79 5.14 -1.89
C TRP A 38 -6.23 5.65 -0.51
N THR A 39 -5.74 6.82 -0.13
CA THR A 39 -6.15 7.51 1.09
C THR A 39 -6.44 8.97 0.81
N MET A 40 -7.38 9.54 1.57
CA MET A 40 -7.56 10.98 1.68
C MET A 40 -7.01 11.41 3.04
N GLY A 41 -5.98 12.25 3.06
CA GLY A 41 -5.32 12.70 4.30
C GLY A 41 -3.83 12.36 4.35
N LYS A 42 -3.22 12.51 5.53
CA LYS A 42 -1.80 12.23 5.78
C LYS A 42 -1.65 10.93 6.56
N GLU A 43 -1.73 9.80 5.86
CA GLU A 43 -1.34 8.51 6.42
C GLU A 43 0.16 8.28 6.26
N ARG A 44 0.73 7.45 7.14
CA ARG A 44 2.13 7.05 7.07
C ARG A 44 2.28 5.68 6.39
N PRO A 45 3.35 5.46 5.62
CA PRO A 45 3.65 4.13 5.11
C PRO A 45 3.79 3.11 6.25
N ILE A 46 3.33 1.88 6.00
CA ILE A 46 3.52 0.75 6.91
C ILE A 46 4.54 -0.18 6.27
N ILE A 47 5.58 -0.53 7.03
CA ILE A 47 6.59 -1.51 6.62
C ILE A 47 6.54 -2.67 7.61
N TYR A 48 6.51 -3.89 7.10
CA TYR A 48 6.47 -5.10 7.90
C TYR A 48 7.50 -6.11 7.40
N ASN A 49 8.42 -6.47 8.31
CA ASN A 49 9.48 -7.47 8.12
C ASN A 49 10.27 -7.33 6.80
N ASP A 50 10.46 -6.11 6.29
CA ASP A 50 11.12 -5.83 5.00
C ASP A 50 10.57 -6.60 3.78
N LYS A 51 9.38 -7.18 3.93
CA LYS A 51 8.68 -7.96 2.89
C LYS A 51 7.39 -7.29 2.46
N LEU A 52 6.72 -6.55 3.33
CA LEU A 52 5.46 -5.87 3.03
C LEU A 52 5.63 -4.37 3.19
N PHE A 53 5.35 -3.64 2.12
CA PHE A 53 5.45 -2.19 2.05
C PHE A 53 4.09 -1.64 1.62
N ILE A 54 3.45 -0.87 2.48
CA ILE A 54 2.14 -0.28 2.22
C ILE A 54 2.30 1.23 2.14
N TYR A 55 2.05 1.79 0.97
CA TYR A 55 2.17 3.22 0.70
C TYR A 55 0.80 3.86 0.55
N PRO A 56 0.45 4.84 1.39
CA PRO A 56 -0.74 5.64 1.17
C PRO A 56 -0.53 6.63 0.03
N THR A 57 -1.55 6.85 -0.81
CA THR A 57 -1.47 7.87 -1.86
C THR A 57 -1.59 9.30 -1.33
N ASN A 58 -2.13 9.47 -0.13
CA ASN A 58 -2.33 10.77 0.54
C ASN A 58 -2.91 11.85 -0.39
N SER A 59 -3.90 11.46 -1.19
CA SER A 59 -4.43 12.29 -2.26
C SER A 59 -5.48 13.27 -1.73
N HIS A 60 -5.51 14.50 -2.26
CA HIS A 60 -6.51 15.51 -1.88
C HIS A 60 -7.88 15.29 -2.52
N CYS A 61 -7.94 14.56 -3.64
CA CYS A 61 -9.19 14.20 -4.28
C CYS A 61 -9.08 12.82 -4.95
N ARG A 62 -10.23 12.24 -5.30
CA ARG A 62 -10.29 10.94 -5.96
C ARG A 62 -9.63 10.97 -7.34
N LEU A 63 -9.79 12.02 -8.14
CA LEU A 63 -9.22 12.06 -9.51
C LEU A 63 -7.68 12.02 -9.52
N PHE A 64 -7.02 12.58 -8.52
CA PHE A 64 -5.55 12.57 -8.44
C PHE A 64 -4.96 11.25 -7.93
N TYR A 65 -5.78 10.28 -7.51
CA TYR A 65 -5.25 9.00 -7.01
C TYR A 65 -4.41 8.28 -8.07
N TYR A 66 -4.85 8.30 -9.33
CA TYR A 66 -4.18 7.59 -10.41
C TYR A 66 -2.74 8.07 -10.60
N PHE A 67 -2.54 9.39 -10.68
CA PHE A 67 -1.23 10.00 -10.82
C PHE A 67 -0.36 9.77 -9.57
N ALA A 68 -0.94 9.85 -8.37
CA ALA A 68 -0.23 9.58 -7.13
C ALA A 68 0.25 8.12 -7.05
N SER A 69 -0.63 7.18 -7.42
CA SER A 69 -0.29 5.75 -7.47
C SER A 69 0.81 5.46 -8.50
N LEU A 70 0.74 6.06 -9.69
CA LEU A 70 1.79 5.91 -10.70
C LEU A 70 3.14 6.47 -10.24
N ASN A 71 3.15 7.62 -9.57
CA ASN A 71 4.37 8.22 -9.04
C ASN A 71 5.00 7.32 -7.95
N ILE A 72 4.19 6.80 -7.03
CA ILE A 72 4.65 5.85 -6.00
C ILE A 72 5.18 4.57 -6.66
N ALA A 73 4.44 4.00 -7.60
CA ALA A 73 4.85 2.80 -8.33
C ALA A 73 6.19 3.01 -9.06
N GLY A 74 6.37 4.15 -9.73
CA GLY A 74 7.62 4.50 -10.41
C GLY A 74 8.82 4.65 -9.47
N LYS A 75 8.61 5.00 -8.20
CA LYS A 75 9.67 5.03 -7.17
C LYS A 75 10.02 3.64 -6.64
N ILE A 76 9.06 2.71 -6.66
CA ILE A 76 9.25 1.32 -6.19
C ILE A 76 9.92 0.46 -7.26
N LEU A 77 9.59 0.70 -8.53
CA LEU A 77 10.08 -0.08 -9.68
C LEU A 77 11.42 0.42 -10.24
N LYS A 78 11.90 1.59 -9.80
CA LYS A 78 13.25 2.09 -10.09
C LYS A 78 14.28 1.39 -9.22
#